data_AF-A0A954Z646-F1
#
_entry.id   AF-A0A954Z646-F1
#
_cell.length_a   1.000
_cell.length_b   1.000
_cell.length_c   1.000
_cell.angle_alpha   90.00
_cell.angle_beta   90.00
_cell.angle_gamma   90.00
#
_symmetry.space_group_name_H-M   'P 1'
#
loop_
_entity.id
_entity.type
_entity.pdbx_description
1 polymer ?
#
loop_
_entity_poly.entity_id
_entity_poly.type
_entity_poly.pdbx_seq_one_letter_code
_entity_poly.pdbx_strand_id
1 'polypeptide(L)'
;MVKRNGATHEPGAREALLRRLAQTTMDRADVLATCSDRPNAIERLLATPAMGRAHEQLARWMRDAGMEVRLDGAANLMGRDAVTPRDAVRVAFGSHIDTVIDAGRYDGVLGILLGVAVVEVLRAMPLAPPVAVDVWAFSEEEGVRFALPFIGSRALVGTLDDACLRRRDADGKSLSDALRQFGAAPAQLDQCPASLTGVRAFIEPHIEQGPELERQNMSLGSVQSIAGQSRYQLVFAGQGGHAGTTAMASRTDALTAAAAWIATIDQTACAFPELVATVGRLEVEP
;
A
#
# COMPACT_ATOMS: atom_id res chain seq x y z
N MET A 1 -8.58 -2.19 48.44
CA MET A 1 -7.58 -3.27 48.37
C MET A 1 -8.00 -4.22 47.26
N VAL A 2 -7.68 -3.86 46.01
CA VAL A 2 -8.03 -4.63 44.81
C VAL A 2 -6.95 -5.68 44.60
N LYS A 3 -7.32 -6.97 44.67
CA LYS A 3 -6.42 -8.09 44.37
C LYS A 3 -5.99 -7.97 42.90
N ARG A 4 -4.72 -7.60 42.67
CA ARG A 4 -4.04 -7.83 41.39
C ARG A 4 -3.83 -9.33 41.26
N ASN A 5 -4.68 -10.00 40.47
CA ASN A 5 -4.40 -11.36 40.03
C ASN A 5 -3.19 -11.29 39.09
N GLY A 6 -2.02 -11.67 39.62
CA GLY A 6 -0.84 -11.96 38.83
C GLY A 6 -1.08 -13.25 38.05
N ALA A 7 -1.60 -13.13 36.84
CA ALA A 7 -1.48 -14.18 35.84
C ALA A 7 -0.03 -14.15 35.33
N THR A 8 0.84 -14.93 35.97
CA THR A 8 2.15 -15.25 35.40
C THR A 8 1.91 -16.11 34.18
N HIS A 9 1.85 -15.50 33.00
CA HIS A 9 1.96 -16.26 31.76
C HIS A 9 3.31 -16.97 31.75
N GLU A 10 3.29 -18.30 31.60
CA GLU A 10 4.52 -19.03 31.29
C GLU A 10 5.12 -18.43 30.01
N PRO A 11 6.39 -17.98 30.03
CA PRO A 11 7.05 -17.36 28.87
C PRO A 11 6.90 -18.16 27.57
N GLY A 12 6.87 -19.49 27.67
CA GLY A 12 6.68 -20.39 26.53
C GLY A 12 5.30 -20.31 25.87
N ALA A 13 4.23 -20.01 26.60
CA ALA A 13 2.88 -19.93 26.03
C ALA A 13 2.71 -18.70 25.13
N ARG A 14 3.27 -17.55 25.56
CA ARG A 14 3.27 -16.33 24.76
C ARG A 14 4.11 -16.51 23.50
N GLU A 15 5.31 -17.07 23.62
CA GLU A 15 6.18 -17.30 22.47
C GLU A 15 5.55 -18.28 21.47
N ALA A 16 4.94 -19.37 21.93
CA ALA A 16 4.23 -20.33 21.09
C ALA A 16 3.05 -19.68 20.34
N LEU A 17 2.27 -18.81 21.02
CA LEU A 17 1.21 -18.03 20.38
C LEU A 17 1.77 -17.15 19.27
N LEU A 18 2.81 -16.36 19.55
CA LEU A 18 3.42 -15.45 18.58
C LEU A 18 3.99 -16.20 17.37
N ARG A 19 4.68 -17.32 17.58
CA ARG A 19 5.20 -18.17 16.49
C ARG A 19 4.08 -18.72 15.61
N ARG A 20 2.98 -19.19 16.23
CA ARG A 20 1.81 -19.69 15.49
C ARG A 20 1.16 -18.59 14.65
N LEU A 21 0.96 -17.40 15.22
CA LEU A 21 0.36 -16.27 14.51
C LEU A 21 1.28 -15.76 13.40
N ALA A 22 2.60 -15.74 13.61
CA ALA A 22 3.56 -15.41 12.55
C ALA A 22 3.43 -16.38 11.36
N GLN A 23 3.41 -17.70 11.61
CA GLN A 23 3.18 -18.69 10.55
C GLN A 23 1.82 -18.49 9.86
N THR A 24 0.77 -18.28 10.66
CA THR A 24 -0.58 -18.03 10.13
C THR A 24 -0.62 -16.80 9.22
N THR A 25 0.09 -15.73 9.58
CA THR A 25 0.21 -14.53 8.74
C THR A 25 0.89 -14.84 7.41
N MET A 26 1.95 -15.65 7.40
CA MET A 26 2.60 -16.07 6.16
C MET A 26 1.67 -16.93 5.28
N ASP A 27 0.98 -17.90 5.89
CA ASP A 27 0.02 -18.75 5.17
C ASP A 27 -1.15 -17.94 4.60
N ARG A 28 -1.62 -16.93 5.34
CA ARG A 28 -2.66 -16.00 4.87
C ARG A 28 -2.18 -15.14 3.70
N ALA A 29 -0.92 -14.70 3.70
CA ALA A 29 -0.32 -13.98 2.57
C ALA A 29 -0.28 -14.87 1.31
N ASP A 30 0.07 -16.14 1.46
CA ASP A 30 0.02 -17.13 0.37
C ASP A 30 -1.40 -17.32 -0.17
N VAL A 31 -2.42 -17.37 0.69
CA VAL A 31 -3.82 -17.41 0.26
C VAL A 31 -4.20 -16.15 -0.51
N LEU A 32 -3.85 -14.95 -0.02
CA LEU A 32 -4.16 -13.70 -0.73
C LEU A 32 -3.41 -13.58 -2.06
N ALA A 33 -2.23 -14.17 -2.21
CA ALA A 33 -1.52 -14.24 -3.49
C ALA A 33 -2.32 -15.00 -4.56
N THR A 34 -3.18 -15.95 -4.18
CA THR A 34 -4.07 -16.66 -5.11
C THR A 34 -5.28 -15.82 -5.55
N CYS A 35 -5.59 -14.73 -4.84
CA CYS A 35 -6.61 -13.76 -5.23
C CYS A 35 -6.05 -12.83 -6.32
N SER A 36 -5.81 -13.39 -7.51
CA SER A 36 -5.25 -12.70 -8.67
C SER A 36 -6.16 -12.83 -9.88
N ASP A 37 -6.23 -11.80 -10.72
CA ASP A 37 -6.92 -11.85 -12.01
C ASP A 37 -6.02 -12.36 -13.15
N ARG A 38 -4.74 -12.66 -12.84
CA ARG A 38 -3.82 -13.36 -13.74
C ARG A 38 -3.52 -14.79 -13.25
N PRO A 39 -3.50 -15.80 -14.14
CA PRO A 39 -3.23 -17.18 -13.76
C PRO A 39 -1.82 -17.47 -13.21
N ASN A 40 -0.79 -16.76 -13.71
CA ASN A 40 0.62 -17.06 -13.43
C ASN A 40 1.39 -15.87 -12.82
N ALA A 41 0.67 -14.86 -12.35
CA ALA A 41 1.22 -13.63 -11.79
C ALA A 41 0.28 -13.12 -10.72
N ILE A 42 0.78 -12.36 -9.76
CA ILE A 42 -0.08 -11.67 -8.78
C ILE A 42 -0.47 -10.33 -9.40
N GLU A 43 -1.77 -10.16 -9.63
CA GLU A 43 -2.37 -8.91 -10.09
C GLU A 43 -3.72 -8.75 -9.41
N ARG A 44 -3.82 -7.74 -8.54
CA ARG A 44 -5.03 -7.39 -7.82
C ARG A 44 -5.23 -5.88 -7.84
N LEU A 45 -5.85 -5.38 -8.91
CA LEU A 45 -6.06 -3.94 -9.08
C LEU A 45 -7.33 -3.47 -8.36
N LEU A 46 -7.42 -2.17 -8.07
CA LEU A 46 -8.60 -1.55 -7.47
C LEU A 46 -9.90 -1.97 -8.17
N ALA A 47 -10.91 -2.34 -7.39
CA ALA A 47 -12.28 -2.61 -7.85
C ALA A 47 -12.39 -3.70 -8.93
N THR A 48 -11.52 -4.70 -8.87
CA THR A 48 -11.52 -5.89 -9.74
C THR A 48 -12.06 -7.13 -9.01
N PRO A 49 -12.45 -8.20 -9.73
CA PRO A 49 -12.82 -9.47 -9.10
C PRO A 49 -11.76 -10.03 -8.14
N ALA A 50 -10.46 -9.89 -8.45
CA ALA A 50 -9.38 -10.29 -7.55
C ALA A 50 -9.43 -9.55 -6.21
N MET A 51 -9.65 -8.23 -6.25
CA MET A 51 -9.79 -7.43 -5.03
C MET A 51 -11.01 -7.86 -4.22
N GLY A 52 -12.11 -8.21 -4.90
CA GLY A 52 -13.32 -8.75 -4.27
C GLY A 52 -13.05 -10.04 -3.51
N ARG A 53 -12.38 -11.02 -4.14
CA ARG A 53 -12.00 -12.29 -3.49
C ARG A 53 -11.08 -12.06 -2.27
N ALA A 54 -10.11 -11.15 -2.40
CA ALA A 54 -9.23 -10.79 -1.29
C ALA A 54 -9.99 -10.11 -0.14
N HIS A 55 -10.91 -9.19 -0.43
CA HIS A 55 -11.77 -8.55 0.56
C HIS A 55 -12.64 -9.57 1.30
N GLU A 56 -13.27 -10.48 0.57
CA GLU A 56 -14.09 -11.52 1.18
C GLU A 56 -13.28 -12.39 2.14
N GLN A 57 -12.09 -12.81 1.73
CA GLN A 57 -11.21 -13.64 2.55
C GLN A 57 -10.68 -12.88 3.77
N LEU A 58 -10.24 -11.63 3.59
CA LEU A 58 -9.74 -10.80 4.67
C LEU A 58 -10.86 -10.46 5.67
N ALA A 59 -12.06 -10.13 5.18
CA ALA A 59 -13.22 -9.87 6.02
C ALA A 59 -13.59 -11.09 6.87
N ARG A 60 -13.43 -12.32 6.36
CA ARG A 60 -13.59 -13.54 7.16
C ARG A 60 -12.59 -13.57 8.31
N TRP A 61 -11.29 -13.40 8.03
CA TRP A 61 -10.27 -13.41 9.07
C TRP A 61 -10.42 -12.29 10.11
N MET A 62 -10.80 -11.09 9.69
CA MET A 62 -11.12 -9.99 10.61
C MET A 62 -12.30 -10.35 11.53
N ARG A 63 -13.37 -10.94 10.99
CA ARG A 63 -14.52 -11.39 11.81
C ARG A 63 -14.16 -12.55 12.73
N ASP A 64 -13.31 -13.48 12.29
CA ASP A 64 -12.83 -14.59 13.12
C ASP A 64 -11.95 -14.07 14.28
N ALA A 65 -11.17 -13.02 14.04
CA ALA A 65 -10.48 -12.24 15.07
C ALA A 65 -11.46 -11.37 15.91
N GLY A 66 -12.75 -11.42 15.62
CA GLY A 66 -13.83 -10.76 16.34
C GLY A 66 -13.90 -9.25 16.16
N MET A 67 -13.54 -8.78 14.96
CA MET A 67 -13.68 -7.40 14.54
C MET A 67 -15.03 -7.16 13.86
N GLU A 68 -15.58 -5.95 14.02
CA GLU A 68 -16.65 -5.43 13.17
C GLU A 68 -16.04 -4.95 11.84
N VAL A 69 -16.52 -5.50 10.72
CA VAL A 69 -15.96 -5.23 9.38
C VAL A 69 -16.93 -4.40 8.56
N ARG A 70 -16.43 -3.34 7.93
CA ARG A 70 -17.18 -2.49 7.00
C ARG A 70 -16.36 -2.15 5.76
N LEU A 71 -17.05 -1.84 4.66
CA LEU A 71 -16.50 -1.27 3.45
C LEU A 71 -16.88 0.22 3.39
N ASP A 72 -15.96 1.11 3.06
CA ASP A 72 -16.26 2.55 2.93
C ASP A 72 -16.52 3.00 1.47
N GLY A 73 -16.75 4.30 1.29
CA GLY A 73 -17.05 4.90 -0.02
C GLY A 73 -15.91 4.80 -1.04
N ALA A 74 -14.67 4.58 -0.60
CA ALA A 74 -13.50 4.39 -1.44
C ALA A 74 -13.08 2.93 -1.58
N ALA A 75 -13.96 2.00 -1.16
CA ALA A 75 -13.69 0.57 -1.09
C ALA A 75 -12.58 0.18 -0.11
N ASN A 76 -12.24 0.99 0.90
CA ASN A 76 -11.36 0.50 1.97
C ASN A 76 -12.10 -0.55 2.80
N LEU A 77 -11.45 -1.67 3.09
CA LEU A 77 -11.97 -2.67 4.02
C LEU A 77 -11.44 -2.38 5.43
N MET A 78 -12.34 -2.10 6.36
CA MET A 78 -12.03 -1.59 7.69
C MET A 78 -12.54 -2.57 8.73
N GLY A 79 -11.65 -3.10 9.55
CA GLY A 79 -11.97 -3.85 10.76
C GLY A 79 -11.79 -2.98 12.00
N ARG A 80 -12.71 -3.04 12.95
CA ARG A 80 -12.55 -2.47 14.30
C ARG A 80 -12.75 -3.53 15.35
N ASP A 81 -11.89 -3.59 16.36
CA ASP A 81 -12.13 -4.44 17.53
C ASP A 81 -13.45 -4.08 18.22
N ALA A 82 -14.37 -5.04 18.29
CA ALA A 82 -15.75 -4.84 18.76
C ALA A 82 -15.86 -4.72 20.29
N VAL A 83 -14.79 -5.04 21.04
CA VAL A 83 -14.84 -5.15 22.51
C VAL A 83 -14.54 -3.83 23.22
N THR A 84 -13.98 -2.84 22.51
CA THR A 84 -13.54 -1.59 23.13
C THR A 84 -14.65 -0.53 23.09
N PRO A 85 -14.83 0.29 24.15
CA PRO A 85 -15.81 1.39 24.16
C PRO A 85 -15.72 2.32 22.94
N ARG A 86 -16.87 2.83 22.48
CA ARG A 86 -16.96 3.67 21.27
C ARG A 86 -16.13 4.97 21.35
N ASP A 87 -15.86 5.45 22.56
CA ASP A 87 -15.10 6.66 22.87
C ASP A 87 -13.62 6.39 23.21
N ALA A 88 -13.17 5.13 23.12
CA ALA A 88 -11.78 4.80 23.39
C ALA A 88 -10.83 5.44 22.37
N VAL A 89 -9.63 5.75 22.83
CA VAL A 89 -8.51 6.11 21.96
C VAL A 89 -8.22 4.95 21.03
N ARG A 90 -7.96 5.23 19.75
CA ARG A 90 -7.73 4.21 18.72
C ARG A 90 -6.31 4.25 18.20
N VAL A 91 -5.76 3.06 17.94
CA VAL A 91 -4.54 2.87 17.15
C VAL A 91 -4.94 2.07 15.93
N ALA A 92 -4.65 2.62 14.75
CA ALA A 92 -4.93 1.95 13.49
C ALA A 92 -3.67 1.24 13.00
N PHE A 93 -3.82 0.00 12.55
CA PHE A 93 -2.84 -0.72 11.75
C PHE A 93 -3.38 -0.82 10.33
N GLY A 94 -2.50 -0.88 9.35
CA GLY A 94 -2.96 -1.08 7.99
C GLY A 94 -1.85 -0.96 6.98
N SER A 95 -2.26 -1.18 5.74
CA SER A 95 -1.50 -0.91 4.53
C SER A 95 -2.46 -1.06 3.35
N HIS A 96 -1.98 -1.37 2.16
CA HIS A 96 -2.79 -1.48 0.96
C HIS A 96 -3.06 -2.93 0.53
N ILE A 97 -4.21 -3.15 -0.10
CA ILE A 97 -4.61 -4.47 -0.59
C ILE A 97 -4.41 -4.62 -2.08
N ASP A 98 -4.32 -3.55 -2.86
CA ASP A 98 -4.02 -3.65 -4.27
C ASP A 98 -2.55 -4.07 -4.51
N THR A 99 -2.23 -4.39 -5.76
CA THR A 99 -0.88 -4.72 -6.18
C THR A 99 -0.55 -4.10 -7.52
N VAL A 100 0.74 -3.99 -7.83
CA VAL A 100 1.20 -3.90 -9.21
C VAL A 100 0.92 -5.19 -10.00
N ILE A 101 1.20 -5.13 -11.30
CA ILE A 101 1.20 -6.30 -12.18
C ILE A 101 2.45 -7.13 -11.89
N ASP A 102 2.28 -8.45 -11.76
CA ASP A 102 3.37 -9.38 -11.46
C ASP A 102 4.07 -9.07 -10.12
N ALA A 103 3.25 -8.76 -9.11
CA ALA A 103 3.71 -8.38 -7.79
C ALA A 103 4.25 -9.57 -6.98
N GLY A 104 4.97 -9.23 -5.91
CA GLY A 104 5.25 -10.17 -4.83
C GLY A 104 4.03 -10.43 -3.95
N ARG A 105 4.12 -11.44 -3.07
CA ARG A 105 3.03 -11.85 -2.17
C ARG A 105 2.90 -11.07 -0.86
N TYR A 106 3.79 -10.10 -0.60
CA TYR A 106 3.88 -9.44 0.71
C TYR A 106 3.61 -7.94 0.69
N ASP A 107 3.84 -7.30 -0.45
CA ASP A 107 3.68 -5.86 -0.63
C ASP A 107 2.25 -5.43 -0.26
N GLY A 108 2.13 -4.45 0.63
CA GLY A 108 0.88 -4.05 1.27
C GLY A 108 0.24 -5.08 2.22
N VAL A 109 -0.12 -6.26 1.71
CA VAL A 109 -0.94 -7.25 2.44
C VAL A 109 -0.33 -7.72 3.76
N LEU A 110 1.00 -7.77 3.86
CA LEU A 110 1.67 -8.17 5.09
C LEU A 110 1.34 -7.21 6.25
N GLY A 111 1.30 -5.90 5.99
CA GLY A 111 0.96 -4.89 7.00
C GLY A 111 -0.45 -5.05 7.54
N ILE A 112 -1.40 -5.35 6.65
CA ILE A 112 -2.80 -5.61 7.01
C ILE A 112 -2.91 -6.88 7.88
N LEU A 113 -2.27 -7.97 7.44
CA LEU A 113 -2.32 -9.26 8.15
C LEU A 113 -1.65 -9.19 9.53
N LEU A 114 -0.57 -8.43 9.67
CA LEU A 114 0.05 -8.15 10.96
C LEU A 114 -0.89 -7.36 11.88
N GLY A 115 -1.67 -6.42 11.34
CA GLY A 115 -2.73 -5.75 12.09
C GLY A 115 -3.79 -6.74 12.63
N VAL A 116 -4.24 -7.69 11.81
CA VAL A 116 -5.15 -8.75 12.25
C VAL A 116 -4.52 -9.61 13.35
N ALA A 117 -3.25 -10.00 13.19
CA ALA A 117 -2.52 -10.78 14.18
C ALA A 117 -2.38 -10.04 15.51
N VAL A 118 -2.20 -8.72 15.51
CA VAL A 118 -2.20 -7.89 16.74
C VAL A 118 -3.53 -8.02 17.48
N VAL A 119 -4.66 -7.97 16.80
CA VAL A 119 -5.98 -8.17 17.41
C VAL A 119 -6.12 -9.57 17.99
N GLU A 120 -5.66 -10.60 17.26
CA GLU A 120 -5.65 -11.99 17.73
C GLU A 120 -4.80 -12.16 19.01
N VAL A 121 -3.65 -11.50 19.11
CA VAL A 121 -2.81 -11.47 20.32
C VAL A 121 -3.55 -10.81 21.49
N LEU A 122 -4.12 -9.63 21.26
CA LEU A 122 -4.82 -8.87 22.31
C LEU A 122 -6.02 -9.62 22.87
N ARG A 123 -6.68 -10.46 22.07
CA ARG A 123 -7.78 -11.31 22.54
C ARG A 123 -7.33 -12.58 23.24
N ALA A 124 -6.24 -13.19 22.78
CA ALA A 124 -5.72 -14.43 23.37
C ALA A 124 -4.99 -14.21 24.69
N MET A 125 -4.53 -12.99 24.93
CA MET A 125 -3.84 -12.60 26.17
C MET A 125 -4.75 -11.70 27.02
N PRO A 126 -4.66 -11.73 28.35
CA PRO A 126 -5.37 -10.82 29.26
C PRO A 126 -4.72 -9.42 29.25
N LEU A 127 -4.45 -8.91 28.05
CA LEU A 127 -4.02 -7.54 27.81
C LEU A 127 -5.31 -6.72 27.72
N ALA A 128 -5.51 -5.80 28.67
CA ALA A 128 -6.62 -4.85 28.63
C ALA A 128 -6.06 -3.46 28.28
N PRO A 129 -5.55 -3.25 27.04
CA PRO A 129 -5.04 -1.96 26.66
C PRO A 129 -6.17 -0.92 26.69
N PRO A 130 -5.91 0.33 27.10
CA PRO A 130 -6.93 1.39 27.12
C PRO A 130 -7.19 1.94 25.70
N VAL A 131 -6.87 1.18 24.65
CA VAL A 131 -7.01 1.59 23.25
C VAL A 131 -7.72 0.52 22.44
N ALA A 132 -8.54 0.95 21.49
CA ALA A 132 -9.12 0.07 20.49
C ALA A 132 -8.15 -0.06 19.31
N VAL A 133 -8.12 -1.24 18.69
CA VAL A 133 -7.34 -1.47 17.47
C VAL A 133 -8.26 -1.49 16.27
N ASP A 134 -7.92 -0.70 15.26
CA ASP A 134 -8.48 -0.87 13.92
C ASP A 134 -7.46 -1.50 12.98
N VAL A 135 -7.95 -2.20 11.97
CA VAL A 135 -7.16 -2.71 10.85
C VAL A 135 -7.75 -2.20 9.56
N TRP A 136 -6.97 -1.47 8.78
CA TRP A 136 -7.39 -0.85 7.53
C TRP A 136 -6.65 -1.46 6.36
N ALA A 137 -7.41 -1.98 5.40
CA ALA A 137 -6.92 -2.38 4.10
C ALA A 137 -7.31 -1.28 3.12
N PHE A 138 -6.37 -0.41 2.79
CA PHE A 138 -6.56 0.63 1.80
C PHE A 138 -6.77 0.02 0.42
N SER A 139 -7.76 0.54 -0.30
CA SER A 139 -8.20 -0.03 -1.58
C SER A 139 -7.20 0.16 -2.72
N GLU A 140 -6.35 1.17 -2.61
CA GLU A 140 -5.38 1.53 -3.64
C GLU A 140 -4.25 2.39 -3.07
N GLU A 141 -3.01 1.97 -3.32
CA GLU A 141 -1.78 2.73 -3.09
C GLU A 141 -0.97 2.92 -4.38
N GLU A 142 -0.89 1.89 -5.23
CA GLU A 142 0.14 1.74 -6.28
C GLU A 142 -0.10 2.66 -7.52
N GLY A 143 -1.30 3.18 -7.65
CA GLY A 143 -1.77 4.02 -8.74
C GLY A 143 -2.02 3.32 -10.07
N VAL A 144 -2.10 2.00 -10.15
CA VAL A 144 -1.98 1.27 -11.42
C VAL A 144 -3.19 1.46 -12.33
N ARG A 145 -4.41 1.19 -11.83
CA ARG A 145 -5.60 1.13 -12.69
C ARG A 145 -6.04 2.48 -13.24
N PHE A 146 -5.88 3.55 -12.46
CA PHE A 146 -6.39 4.90 -12.78
C PHE A 146 -5.28 5.95 -12.89
N ALA A 147 -4.01 5.54 -12.90
CA ALA A 147 -2.85 6.42 -12.82
C ALA A 147 -2.95 7.42 -11.64
N LEU A 148 -3.57 6.99 -10.54
CA LEU A 148 -3.92 7.79 -9.38
C LEU A 148 -3.67 6.97 -8.12
N PRO A 149 -2.51 7.18 -7.46
CA PRO A 149 -2.18 6.45 -6.24
C PRO A 149 -2.99 6.95 -5.05
N PHE A 150 -2.98 6.14 -3.99
CA PHE A 150 -3.48 6.48 -2.65
C PHE A 150 -5.00 6.73 -2.59
N ILE A 151 -5.81 6.13 -3.47
CA ILE A 151 -7.26 6.43 -3.53
C ILE A 151 -7.92 6.20 -2.17
N GLY A 152 -7.62 5.08 -1.53
CA GLY A 152 -8.18 4.71 -0.23
C GLY A 152 -7.82 5.67 0.89
N SER A 153 -6.54 5.99 1.04
CA SER A 153 -6.04 6.88 2.09
C SER A 153 -6.37 8.35 1.82
N ARG A 154 -6.42 8.79 0.55
CA ARG A 154 -6.90 10.12 0.16
C ARG A 154 -8.36 10.34 0.51
N ALA A 155 -9.21 9.34 0.33
CA ALA A 155 -10.60 9.43 0.80
C ALA A 155 -10.67 9.60 2.33
N LEU A 156 -9.83 8.86 3.05
CA LEU A 156 -9.76 8.93 4.51
C LEU A 156 -9.36 10.32 5.02
N VAL A 157 -8.46 11.03 4.32
CA VAL A 157 -8.05 12.41 4.67
C VAL A 157 -8.83 13.51 3.92
N GLY A 158 -9.86 13.14 3.15
CA GLY A 158 -10.75 14.09 2.46
C GLY A 158 -10.14 14.78 1.23
N THR A 159 -9.13 14.18 0.58
CA THR A 159 -8.44 14.73 -0.59
C THR A 159 -8.73 13.99 -1.90
N LEU A 160 -9.69 13.07 -1.90
CA LEU A 160 -10.21 12.42 -3.10
C LEU A 160 -11.38 13.24 -3.66
N ASP A 161 -11.08 14.11 -4.64
CA ASP A 161 -12.04 15.06 -5.21
C ASP A 161 -12.79 14.52 -6.45
N ASP A 162 -13.76 15.29 -6.94
CA ASP A 162 -14.53 14.91 -8.13
C ASP A 162 -13.68 14.75 -9.39
N ALA A 163 -12.55 15.45 -9.51
CA ALA A 163 -11.65 15.30 -10.64
C ALA A 163 -10.99 13.93 -10.62
N CYS A 164 -10.58 13.45 -9.44
CA CYS A 164 -10.11 12.09 -9.22
C CYS A 164 -11.18 11.06 -9.60
N LEU A 165 -12.43 11.25 -9.15
CA LEU A 165 -13.54 10.33 -9.43
C LEU A 165 -13.91 10.21 -10.91
N ARG A 166 -13.63 11.25 -11.71
CA ARG A 166 -13.84 11.26 -13.15
C ARG A 166 -12.70 10.62 -13.95
N ARG A 167 -11.55 10.32 -13.33
CA ARG A 167 -10.46 9.62 -14.03
C ARG A 167 -10.93 8.28 -14.55
N ARG A 168 -10.41 7.91 -15.72
CA ARG A 168 -10.80 6.70 -16.44
C ARG A 168 -9.65 5.71 -16.49
N ASP A 169 -9.96 4.42 -16.40
CA ASP A 169 -9.02 3.35 -16.69
C ASP A 169 -8.84 3.17 -18.21
N ALA A 170 -7.98 2.21 -18.60
CA ALA A 170 -7.69 1.93 -20.01
C ALA A 170 -8.93 1.50 -20.83
N ASP A 171 -9.95 0.95 -20.17
CA ASP A 171 -11.22 0.55 -20.80
C ASP A 171 -12.25 1.69 -20.83
N GLY A 172 -11.85 2.89 -20.40
CA GLY A 172 -12.71 4.07 -20.37
C GLY A 172 -13.71 4.09 -19.22
N LYS A 173 -13.63 3.19 -18.24
CA LYS A 173 -14.51 3.21 -17.07
C LYS A 173 -14.05 4.25 -16.06
N SER A 174 -14.97 5.04 -15.50
CA SER A 174 -14.59 6.02 -14.47
C SER A 174 -14.30 5.35 -13.13
N LEU A 175 -13.45 5.96 -12.30
CA LEU A 175 -13.20 5.52 -10.92
C LEU A 175 -14.50 5.42 -10.12
N SER A 176 -15.38 6.43 -10.26
CA SER A 176 -16.68 6.44 -9.60
C SER A 176 -17.53 5.22 -9.99
N ASP A 177 -17.57 4.86 -11.28
CA ASP A 177 -18.35 3.70 -11.74
C ASP A 177 -17.74 2.37 -11.32
N ALA A 178 -16.40 2.28 -11.30
CA ALA A 178 -15.70 1.11 -10.80
C ALA A 178 -16.00 0.86 -9.32
N LEU A 179 -15.93 1.91 -8.48
CA LEU A 179 -16.26 1.83 -7.05
C LEU A 179 -17.72 1.42 -6.83
N ARG A 180 -18.67 2.03 -7.55
CA ARG A 180 -20.10 1.65 -7.48
C ARG A 180 -20.33 0.20 -7.85
N GLN A 181 -19.73 -0.26 -8.95
CA GLN A 181 -19.90 -1.64 -9.40
C GLN A 181 -19.27 -2.64 -8.43
N PHE A 182 -18.18 -2.26 -7.76
CA PHE A 182 -17.56 -3.09 -6.73
C PHE A 182 -18.40 -3.20 -5.45
N GLY A 183 -19.41 -2.34 -5.28
CA GLY A 183 -20.26 -2.30 -4.09
C GLY A 183 -19.85 -1.25 -3.07
N ALA A 184 -18.89 -0.37 -3.39
CA ALA A 184 -18.60 0.82 -2.60
C ALA A 184 -19.61 1.95 -2.92
N ALA A 185 -19.73 2.89 -2.00
CA ALA A 185 -20.64 4.03 -2.13
C ALA A 185 -19.85 5.34 -2.30
N PRO A 186 -19.35 5.68 -3.51
CA PRO A 186 -18.57 6.90 -3.71
C PRO A 186 -19.35 8.19 -3.42
N ALA A 187 -20.68 8.12 -3.35
CA ALA A 187 -21.52 9.23 -2.88
C ALA A 187 -21.38 9.52 -1.37
N GLN A 188 -20.68 8.66 -0.62
CA GLN A 188 -20.43 8.77 0.82
C GLN A 188 -18.95 9.05 1.14
N LEU A 189 -18.15 9.50 0.17
CA LEU A 189 -16.72 9.79 0.39
C LEU A 189 -16.50 10.90 1.42
N ASP A 190 -17.44 11.82 1.55
CA ASP A 190 -17.49 12.86 2.57
C ASP A 190 -17.56 12.30 4.01
N GLN A 191 -18.01 11.05 4.16
CA GLN A 191 -18.09 10.35 5.45
C GLN A 191 -16.81 9.59 5.80
N CYS A 192 -15.93 9.31 4.82
CA CYS A 192 -14.69 8.58 5.06
C CYS A 192 -13.81 9.21 6.17
N PRO A 193 -13.64 10.56 6.25
CA PRO A 193 -12.87 11.20 7.32
C PRO A 193 -13.34 10.92 8.74
N ALA A 194 -14.62 10.59 8.95
CA ALA A 194 -15.13 10.22 10.28
C ALA A 194 -14.46 8.95 10.83
N SER A 195 -13.85 8.13 9.96
CA SER A 195 -13.07 6.96 10.36
C SER A 195 -11.82 7.32 11.17
N LEU A 196 -11.29 8.54 11.01
CA LEU A 196 -10.13 9.05 11.76
C LEU A 196 -10.49 9.53 13.17
N THR A 197 -11.78 9.72 13.48
CA THR A 197 -12.21 10.23 14.80
C THR A 197 -11.74 9.30 15.92
N GLY A 198 -10.97 9.83 16.87
CA GLY A 198 -10.41 9.08 17.99
C GLY A 198 -9.13 8.30 17.69
N VAL A 199 -8.67 8.26 16.43
CA VAL A 199 -7.39 7.64 16.05
C VAL A 199 -6.24 8.57 16.44
N ARG A 200 -5.28 8.04 17.20
CA ARG A 200 -4.12 8.80 17.71
C ARG A 200 -2.80 8.37 17.10
N ALA A 201 -2.76 7.20 16.48
CA ALA A 201 -1.61 6.69 15.75
C ALA A 201 -2.08 5.78 14.61
N PHE A 202 -1.32 5.82 13.52
CA PHE A 202 -1.39 4.85 12.43
C PHE A 202 -0.04 4.15 12.33
N ILE A 203 -0.03 2.83 12.28
CA ILE A 203 1.17 1.99 12.20
C ILE A 203 1.06 1.12 10.96
N GLU A 204 2.02 1.26 10.06
CA GLU A 204 2.11 0.49 8.82
C GLU A 204 3.38 -0.36 8.83
N PRO A 205 3.30 -1.64 9.21
CA PRO A 205 4.38 -2.58 8.95
C PRO A 205 4.48 -2.85 7.45
N HIS A 206 5.68 -2.79 6.90
CA HIS A 206 5.91 -3.02 5.48
C HIS A 206 7.20 -3.81 5.25
N ILE A 207 7.29 -4.50 4.11
CA ILE A 207 8.58 -5.04 3.66
C ILE A 207 9.49 -3.88 3.26
N GLU A 208 10.80 -4.07 3.36
CA GLU A 208 11.76 -3.01 3.03
C GLU A 208 11.69 -2.58 1.55
N GLN A 209 11.33 -3.51 0.66
CA GLN A 209 11.45 -3.38 -0.80
C GLN A 209 12.89 -3.10 -1.30
N GLY A 210 13.87 -3.20 -0.39
CA GLY A 210 15.29 -3.05 -0.63
C GLY A 210 16.10 -4.16 0.05
N PRO A 211 17.43 -4.17 -0.15
CA PRO A 211 18.31 -5.24 0.35
C PRO A 211 19.01 -4.91 1.68
N GLU A 212 18.73 -3.77 2.31
CA GLU A 212 19.56 -3.23 3.40
C GLU A 212 19.44 -4.01 4.70
N LEU A 213 18.22 -4.36 5.13
CA LEU A 213 18.01 -5.18 6.32
C LEU A 213 18.60 -6.58 6.14
N GLU A 214 18.48 -7.16 4.94
CA GLU A 214 19.14 -8.43 4.63
C GLU A 214 20.66 -8.29 4.70
N ARG A 215 21.24 -7.27 4.07
CA ARG A 215 22.68 -6.97 4.09
C ARG A 215 23.21 -6.75 5.50
N GLN A 216 22.42 -6.13 6.37
CA GLN A 216 22.75 -5.89 7.77
C GLN A 216 22.40 -7.07 8.70
N ASN A 217 21.78 -8.14 8.19
CA ASN A 217 21.25 -9.26 8.97
C ASN A 217 20.32 -8.80 10.11
N MET A 218 19.44 -7.83 9.80
CA MET A 218 18.44 -7.28 10.70
C MET A 218 17.04 -7.73 10.31
N SER A 219 16.19 -8.03 11.29
CA SER A 219 14.81 -8.51 11.04
C SER A 219 13.76 -7.41 11.10
N LEU A 220 14.12 -6.18 11.50
CA LEU A 220 13.21 -5.06 11.65
C LEU A 220 13.96 -3.72 11.53
N GLY A 221 13.42 -2.82 10.73
CA GLY A 221 13.85 -1.42 10.64
C GLY A 221 12.81 -0.47 11.22
N SER A 222 13.27 0.59 11.90
CA SER A 222 12.40 1.70 12.31
C SER A 222 12.49 2.79 11.24
N VAL A 223 11.44 2.94 10.44
CA VAL A 223 11.36 3.97 9.40
C VAL A 223 11.27 5.36 10.05
N GLN A 224 12.19 6.25 9.70
CA GLN A 224 12.23 7.63 10.24
C GLN A 224 11.62 8.65 9.28
N SER A 225 11.70 8.39 7.98
CA SER A 225 11.21 9.24 6.91
C SER A 225 10.90 8.40 5.68
N ILE A 226 10.10 8.97 4.79
CA ILE A 226 9.81 8.43 3.45
C ILE A 226 10.36 9.44 2.45
N ALA A 227 10.97 8.96 1.37
CA ALA A 227 11.55 9.82 0.34
C ALA A 227 10.46 10.68 -0.33
N GLY A 228 10.75 11.97 -0.52
CA GLY A 228 9.94 12.82 -1.39
C GLY A 228 10.16 12.43 -2.86
N GLN A 229 9.08 12.31 -3.63
CA GLN A 229 9.15 11.93 -5.04
C GLN A 229 8.71 13.07 -5.96
N SER A 230 9.51 13.33 -6.99
CA SER A 230 9.15 14.19 -8.12
C SER A 230 9.31 13.40 -9.42
N ARG A 231 8.33 13.50 -10.32
CA ARG A 231 8.38 12.87 -11.65
C ARG A 231 8.31 13.95 -12.71
N TYR A 232 9.20 13.88 -13.70
CA TYR A 232 9.29 14.86 -14.78
C TYR A 232 9.17 14.16 -16.14
N GLN A 233 8.52 14.85 -17.07
CA GLN A 233 8.58 14.52 -18.49
C GLN A 233 9.38 15.62 -19.18
N LEU A 234 10.45 15.24 -19.86
CA LEU A 234 11.35 16.15 -20.56
C LEU A 234 11.38 15.80 -22.04
N VAL A 235 11.42 16.83 -22.88
CA VAL A 235 11.48 16.68 -24.34
C VAL A 235 12.77 17.32 -24.84
N PHE A 236 13.62 16.51 -25.46
CA PHE A 236 14.82 16.97 -26.16
C PHE A 236 14.47 17.08 -27.64
N ALA A 237 14.41 18.30 -28.17
CA ALA A 237 14.12 18.54 -29.58
C ALA A 237 15.43 18.77 -30.36
N GLY A 238 15.55 18.08 -31.49
CA GLY A 238 16.68 18.18 -32.40
C GLY A 238 16.23 18.54 -33.80
N GLN A 239 17.10 18.30 -34.78
CA GLN A 239 16.78 18.45 -36.18
C GLN A 239 17.03 17.13 -36.92
N GLY A 240 15.98 16.61 -37.56
CA GLY A 240 16.08 15.43 -38.41
C GLY A 240 17.04 15.65 -39.57
N GLY A 241 17.85 14.63 -39.88
CA GLY A 241 18.84 14.68 -40.95
C GLY A 241 19.29 13.28 -41.36
N HIS A 242 19.78 13.14 -42.59
CA HIS A 242 20.22 11.85 -43.09
C HIS A 242 21.56 11.45 -42.46
N ALA A 243 21.59 10.34 -41.72
CA ALA A 243 22.71 9.93 -40.89
C ALA A 243 24.05 9.79 -41.65
N GLY A 244 24.02 9.46 -42.95
CA GLY A 244 25.21 9.31 -43.78
C GLY A 244 25.72 10.60 -44.43
N THR A 245 24.90 11.64 -44.53
CA THR A 245 25.22 12.85 -45.31
C THR A 245 25.21 14.13 -44.48
N THR A 246 24.57 14.13 -43.32
CA THR A 246 24.66 15.23 -42.36
C THR A 246 25.99 15.17 -41.63
N ALA A 247 26.86 16.14 -41.91
CA ALA A 247 28.15 16.29 -41.25
C ALA A 247 28.00 16.41 -39.73
N MET A 248 28.95 15.87 -38.96
CA MET A 248 28.86 15.86 -37.49
C MET A 248 28.73 17.27 -36.90
N ALA A 249 29.45 18.24 -37.44
CA ALA A 249 29.45 19.63 -36.95
C ALA A 249 28.12 20.37 -37.18
N SER A 250 27.23 19.85 -38.03
CA SER A 250 25.92 20.47 -38.33
C SER A 250 24.74 19.73 -37.68
N ARG A 251 25.00 18.75 -36.81
CA ARG A 251 23.93 17.99 -36.15
C ARG A 251 23.42 18.74 -34.93
N THR A 252 22.09 18.74 -34.79
CA THR A 252 21.39 19.05 -33.54
C THR A 252 20.70 17.78 -33.10
N ASP A 253 21.43 16.90 -32.46
CA ASP A 253 21.02 15.51 -32.19
C ASP A 253 20.35 15.40 -30.81
N ALA A 254 19.03 15.19 -30.81
CA ALA A 254 18.23 15.09 -29.60
C ALA A 254 18.63 13.91 -28.70
N LEU A 255 18.90 12.75 -29.32
CA LEU A 255 19.25 11.54 -28.57
C LEU A 255 20.61 11.69 -27.90
N THR A 256 21.58 12.29 -28.59
CA THR A 256 22.90 12.56 -28.02
C THR A 256 22.81 13.54 -26.85
N ALA A 257 21.99 14.59 -26.98
CA ALA A 257 21.74 15.53 -25.88
C ALA A 257 21.07 14.83 -24.68
N ALA A 258 20.05 14.00 -24.92
CA ALA A 258 19.38 13.23 -23.86
C ALA A 258 20.36 12.27 -23.17
N ALA A 259 21.18 11.53 -23.93
CA ALA A 259 22.16 10.60 -23.37
C ALA A 259 23.20 11.30 -22.48
N ALA A 260 23.72 12.46 -22.89
CA ALA A 260 24.62 13.26 -22.08
C ALA A 260 23.96 13.74 -20.78
N TRP A 261 22.69 14.14 -20.85
CA TRP A 261 21.92 14.57 -19.69
C TRP A 261 21.65 13.43 -18.71
N ILE A 262 21.27 12.24 -19.21
CA ILE A 262 21.05 11.03 -18.39
C ILE A 262 22.33 10.67 -17.62
N ALA A 263 23.48 10.64 -18.30
CA ALA A 263 24.76 10.35 -17.66
C ALA A 263 25.12 11.39 -16.59
N THR A 264 24.80 12.66 -16.84
CA THR A 264 25.04 13.75 -15.87
C THR A 264 24.17 13.59 -14.63
N ILE A 265 22.91 13.15 -14.78
CA ILE A 265 22.04 12.89 -13.62
C ILE A 265 22.57 11.77 -12.76
N ASP A 266 22.95 10.65 -13.35
CA ASP A 266 23.47 9.49 -12.61
C ASP A 266 24.70 9.88 -11.77
N GLN A 267 25.65 10.59 -12.40
CA GLN A 267 26.84 11.12 -11.73
C GLN A 267 26.49 12.13 -10.63
N THR A 268 25.54 13.02 -10.89
CA THR A 268 25.13 14.05 -9.91
C THR A 268 24.45 13.40 -8.72
N ALA A 269 23.59 12.40 -8.94
CA ALA A 269 22.89 11.69 -7.88
C ALA A 269 23.86 10.94 -6.95
N CYS A 270 24.92 10.35 -7.49
CA CYS A 270 25.97 9.70 -6.70
C CYS A 270 26.67 10.65 -5.70
N ALA A 271 26.63 11.98 -5.91
CA ALA A 271 27.19 12.95 -4.98
C ALA A 271 26.32 13.20 -3.73
N PHE A 272 25.07 12.70 -3.73
CA PHE A 272 24.11 12.88 -2.64
C PHE A 272 23.63 11.50 -2.13
N PRO A 273 24.14 11.01 -0.98
CA PRO A 273 23.88 9.64 -0.51
C PRO A 273 22.41 9.26 -0.34
N GLU A 274 21.54 10.23 -0.07
CA GLU A 274 20.10 10.03 0.16
C GLU A 274 19.26 10.24 -1.12
N LEU A 275 19.88 10.66 -2.22
CA LEU A 275 19.18 10.93 -3.48
C LEU A 275 19.21 9.71 -4.38
N VAL A 276 18.03 9.29 -4.84
CA VAL A 276 17.89 8.36 -5.95
C VAL A 276 17.33 9.12 -7.14
N ALA A 277 18.00 9.02 -8.28
CA ALA A 277 17.52 9.56 -9.54
C ALA A 277 17.47 8.45 -10.58
N THR A 278 16.37 8.38 -11.33
CA THR A 278 16.15 7.28 -12.29
C THR A 278 15.49 7.81 -13.54
N VAL A 279 16.06 7.45 -14.70
CA VAL A 279 15.43 7.64 -16.01
C VAL A 279 14.90 6.28 -16.46
N GLY A 280 13.64 6.00 -16.12
CA GLY A 280 13.02 4.70 -16.33
C GLY A 280 12.38 4.47 -17.71
N ARG A 281 12.21 5.52 -18.52
CA ARG A 281 11.59 5.45 -19.85
C ARG A 281 12.26 6.45 -20.80
N LEU A 282 12.52 6.00 -22.02
CA LEU A 282 13.00 6.83 -23.12
C LEU A 282 12.19 6.50 -24.37
N GLU A 283 11.70 7.53 -25.06
CA GLU A 283 11.06 7.42 -26.37
C GLU A 283 11.88 8.24 -27.37
N VAL A 284 12.17 7.65 -28.53
CA VAL A 284 13.06 8.25 -29.54
C VAL A 284 12.38 8.16 -30.89
N GLU A 285 12.18 9.30 -31.52
CA GLU A 285 11.52 9.44 -32.81
C GLU A 285 12.36 10.34 -33.74
N PRO A 286 12.46 10.03 -35.05
CA PRO A 286 13.15 10.84 -36.05
C PRO A 286 12.31 12.01 -36.61
#